data_AF-A0A940WN74-F1
#
_entry.id   AF-A0A940WN74-F1
#
_cell.length_a   1.000
_cell.length_b   1.000
_cell.length_c   1.000
_cell.angle_alpha   90.00
_cell.angle_beta   90.00
_cell.angle_gamma   90.00
#
_symmetry.space_group_name_H-M   'P 1'
#
loop_
_entity.id
_entity.type
_entity.pdbx_description
1 polymer ?
#
loop_
_entity_poly.entity_id
_entity_poly.type
_entity_poly.pdbx_seq_one_letter_code
_entity_poly.pdbx_strand_id
1 'polypeptide(L)' 'MDRRWVGPGGVEIVPAWHGGHQVLRLMRDGLIVADCRSVDEVAAHVDLADLCEVITLPARAREARTAAR' A
#
# COMPACT_ATOMS: atom_id res chain seq x y z
N MET A 1 -2.11 -10.61 -0.19
CA MET A 1 -1.52 -9.83 -1.30
C MET A 1 -1.49 -8.42 -0.80
N ASP A 2 -0.31 -7.93 -0.45
CA ASP A 2 -0.17 -6.61 0.15
C ASP A 2 -0.36 -5.57 -0.95
N ARG A 3 -1.55 -4.97 -1.01
CA ARG A 3 -1.83 -3.86 -1.93
C ARG A 3 -1.35 -2.59 -1.25
N ARG A 4 -0.48 -1.85 -1.91
CA ARG A 4 0.03 -0.56 -1.44
C ARG A 4 0.03 0.40 -2.61
N TRP A 5 -0.26 1.66 -2.34
CA TRP A 5 -0.07 2.75 -3.31
C TRP A 5 0.98 3.70 -2.78
N VAL A 6 1.80 4.25 -3.68
CA VAL A 6 2.81 5.25 -3.34
C VAL A 6 2.65 6.45 -4.25
N GLY A 7 2.91 7.63 -3.72
CA GLY A 7 2.85 8.88 -4.46
C GLY A 7 4.04 9.80 -4.14
N PRO A 8 4.09 10.98 -4.75
CA PRO A 8 5.12 11.99 -4.49
C PRO A 8 5.18 12.42 -3.02
N GLY A 9 6.34 12.92 -2.60
CA GLY A 9 6.52 13.49 -1.25
C GLY A 9 6.34 12.49 -0.12
N GLY A 10 6.78 11.23 -0.32
CA GLY A 10 6.75 10.21 0.73
C GLY A 10 5.36 9.70 1.08
N VAL A 11 4.37 9.92 0.20
CA VAL A 11 3.01 9.41 0.39
C VAL A 11 2.98 7.90 0.21
N GLU A 12 2.39 7.22 1.18
CA GLU A 12 2.03 5.81 1.09
C GLU A 12 0.59 5.60 1.53
N ILE A 13 -0.14 4.73 0.83
CA ILE A 13 -1.50 4.33 1.21
C ILE A 13 -1.55 2.81 1.31
N VAL A 14 -2.02 2.31 2.45
CA VAL A 14 -2.14 0.88 2.73
C VAL A 14 -3.52 0.53 3.28
N PRO A 15 -4.07 -0.66 3.00
CA PRO A 15 -5.22 -1.17 3.71
C PRO A 15 -4.92 -1.28 5.21
N ALA A 16 -5.85 -0.82 6.04
CA ALA A 16 -5.79 -0.93 7.49
C ALA A 16 -7.17 -1.22 8.06
N TRP A 17 -7.22 -1.43 9.38
CA TRP A 17 -8.44 -1.62 10.14
C TRP A 17 -8.57 -0.55 11.21
N HIS A 18 -9.73 0.09 11.29
CA HIS A 18 -10.07 1.08 12.30
C HIS A 18 -11.46 0.80 12.85
N GLY A 19 -11.56 0.53 14.15
CA GLY A 19 -12.85 0.27 14.82
C GLY A 19 -13.65 -0.88 14.19
N GLY A 20 -12.98 -1.90 13.65
CA GLY A 20 -13.63 -3.03 12.97
C GLY A 20 -14.02 -2.78 11.51
N HIS A 21 -13.73 -1.59 10.96
CA HIS A 21 -13.96 -1.26 9.56
C HIS A 21 -12.64 -1.25 8.78
N GLN A 22 -12.67 -1.74 7.54
CA GLN A 22 -11.55 -1.61 6.63
C GLN A 22 -11.46 -0.17 6.12
N VAL A 23 -10.25 0.39 6.14
CA VAL A 23 -9.93 1.76 5.72
C VAL A 23 -8.68 1.77 4.85
N LEU A 24 -8.45 2.90 4.17
CA LEU A 24 -7.21 3.25 3.50
C LEU A 24 -6.42 4.18 4.40
N ARG A 25 -5.35 3.67 5.01
CA ARG A 25 -4.46 4.46 5.85
C ARG A 25 -3.47 5.20 4.97
N LEU A 26 -3.50 6.52 5.05
CA LEU A 26 -2.54 7.40 4.41
C LEU A 26 -1.40 7.72 5.37
N MET A 27 -0.19 7.54 4.88
CA MET A 27 1.05 7.85 5.56
C MET A 27 1.85 8.85 4.74
N ARG A 28 2.60 9.71 5.41
CA ARG A 28 3.59 10.60 4.80
C ARG A 28 4.87 10.54 5.63
N ASP A 29 5.97 10.20 4.98
CA ASP A 29 7.29 10.06 5.63
C ASP A 29 7.25 9.15 6.87
N GLY A 30 6.47 8.05 6.79
CA GLY A 30 6.32 7.07 7.87
C GLY A 30 5.32 7.45 8.96
N LEU A 31 4.73 8.65 8.93
CA LEU A 31 3.72 9.10 9.89
C LEU A 31 2.31 8.91 9.36
N ILE A 32 1.38 8.49 10.22
CA ILE A 32 -0.04 8.38 9.86
C ILE A 32 -0.63 9.78 9.76
N VAL A 33 -1.26 10.08 8.63
CA VAL A 33 -1.94 11.35 8.36
C VAL A 33 -3.45 11.21 8.50
N ALA A 34 -4.03 10.14 7.94
CA ALA A 34 -5.46 9.89 7.96
C ALA A 34 -5.80 8.40 7.77
N ASP A 35 -6.95 7.98 8.31
CA ASP A 35 -7.61 6.72 7.98
C ASP A 35 -8.87 7.05 7.15
N CYS A 36 -8.83 6.79 5.85
CA CYS A 36 -9.89 7.15 4.90
C CYS A 36 -10.84 5.98 4.64
N ARG A 37 -12.15 6.20 4.65
CA ARG A 37 -13.19 5.18 4.37
C ARG A 37 -13.63 5.14 2.91
N SER A 38 -13.26 6.14 2.14
CA SER A 38 -13.64 6.27 0.73
C SER A 38 -12.49 6.82 -0.11
N VAL A 39 -12.62 6.69 -1.43
CA VAL A 39 -11.67 7.28 -2.39
C VAL A 39 -11.74 8.80 -2.37
N ASP A 40 -12.93 9.37 -2.15
CA ASP A 40 -13.12 10.83 -2.05
C ASP A 40 -12.35 11.41 -0.85
N GLU A 41 -12.35 10.71 0.28
CA GLU A 41 -11.54 11.10 1.44
C GLU A 41 -10.03 11.03 1.13
N VAL A 42 -9.58 10.05 0.35
CA VAL A 42 -8.18 9.99 -0.12
C VAL A 42 -7.86 11.16 -1.05
N ALA A 43 -8.76 11.50 -1.98
CA ALA A 43 -8.58 12.59 -2.94
C ALA A 43 -8.49 13.97 -2.26
N ALA A 44 -9.00 14.12 -1.03
CA ALA A 44 -8.80 15.32 -0.23
C ALA A 44 -7.34 15.50 0.27
N HIS A 45 -6.53 14.45 0.25
CA HIS A 45 -5.14 14.46 0.73
C HIS A 45 -4.09 14.42 -0.38
N VAL A 46 -4.41 13.82 -1.52
CA VAL A 46 -3.47 13.56 -2.63
C VAL A 46 -4.16 13.67 -3.98
N ASP A 47 -3.40 13.96 -5.03
CA ASP A 47 -3.86 13.74 -6.39
C ASP A 47 -3.83 12.23 -6.69
N LEU A 48 -5.00 11.67 -7.01
CA LEU A 48 -5.12 10.24 -7.32
C LEU A 48 -4.33 9.85 -8.58
N ALA A 49 -4.14 10.78 -9.52
CA ALA A 49 -3.41 10.53 -10.76
C ALA A 49 -1.90 10.29 -10.51
N ASP A 50 -1.38 10.75 -9.37
CA ASP A 50 0.02 10.60 -9.00
C ASP A 50 0.32 9.29 -8.25
N LEU A 51 -0.71 8.48 -7.97
CA LEU A 51 -0.55 7.24 -7.22
C LEU A 51 -0.20 6.07 -8.13
N CYS A 52 0.86 5.35 -7.74
CA CYS A 52 1.25 4.08 -8.35
C CYS A 52 0.94 2.92 -7.39
N GLU A 53 0.20 1.91 -7.87
CA GLU A 53 0.07 0.65 -7.14
C GLU A 53 1.41 -0.11 -7.14
N VAL A 54 1.86 -0.53 -5.96
CA VAL A 54 3.05 -1.34 -5.75
C VAL A 54 2.61 -2.73 -5.34
N ILE A 55 3.02 -3.73 -6.13
CA ILE A 55 2.78 -5.13 -5.85
C ILE A 55 4.12 -5.85 -5.60
N THR A 56 4.13 -6.73 -4.60
CA THR A 56 5.26 -7.65 -4.40
C THR A 56 5.19 -8.75 -5.44
N LEU A 57 6.20 -8.84 -6.30
CA LEU A 57 6.30 -9.95 -7.24
C LEU A 57 6.56 -11.25 -6.46
N PRO A 58 5.91 -12.37 -6.82
CA PRO A 58 6.20 -13.65 -6.21
C PRO A 58 7.68 -14.00 -6.42
N ALA A 59 8.39 -14.35 -5.35
CA ALA A 59 9.75 -14.84 -5.45
C ALA A 59 9.76 -16.08 -6.36
N ARG A 60 10.46 -16.01 -7.50
CA ARG A 60 10.63 -17.18 -8.38
C ARG A 60 11.21 -18.31 -7.54
N ALA A 61 10.54 -19.45 -7.48
CA ALA A 61 11.01 -20.66 -6.82
C ALA A 61 12.30 -21.20 -7.48
N ARG A 62 13.43 -20.54 -7.22
CA ARG A 62 14.76 -20.90 -7.72
C ARG A 62 15.60 -21.57 -6.64
N GLU A 63 14.99 -22.39 -5.79
CA GLU A 63 15.71 -23.16 -4.75
C GLU A 63 15.18 -24.58 -4.53
N ALA A 64 14.25 -25.10 -5.34
CA ALA A 64 13.84 -26.51 -5.24
C ALA A 64 14.74 -27.49 -6.02
N ARG A 65 15.74 -26.99 -6.79
CA ARG A 65 16.61 -27.82 -7.66
C ARG A 65 18.06 -27.95 -7.20
N THR A 66 18.46 -27.28 -6.13
CA THR A 66 19.84 -27.36 -5.59
C THR A 66 19.96 -28.36 -4.43
N ALA A 67 18.84 -28.94 -3.96
CA ALA A 67 18.80 -29.97 -2.91
C ALA A 67 18.63 -31.40 -3.45
N ALA A 68 18.79 -31.61 -4.76
CA ALA A 68 18.68 -32.92 -5.42
C ALA A 68 19.98 -33.28 -6.16
N ARG A 69 21.13 -33.01 -5.56
CA ARG A 69 22.44 -33.50 -6.01
C ARG A 69 23.27 -34.00 -4.85
#